data_AF-A0A925LLZ7-F1
#
_entry.id   AF-A0A925LLZ7-F1
#
_cell.length_a   1.000
_cell.length_b   1.000
_cell.length_c   1.000
_cell.angle_alpha   90.00
_cell.angle_beta   90.00
_cell.angle_gamma   90.00
#
_symmetry.space_group_name_H-M   'P 1'
#
loop_
_entity.id
_entity.type
_entity.pdbx_description
1 polymer ?
#
loop_
_entity_poly.entity_id
_entity_poly.type
_entity_poly.pdbx_seq_one_letter_code
_entity_poly.pdbx_strand_id
1 'polypeptide(L)'
;MSTTKSDAESSQHPSWLSPPMEEIRFFNRPSYLLLTTTGSIFISEVLVMVILQYLPPLASFQAALLDAVLLSFMVFPSLYFFVFKPLNRHIA
;
A
#
# COMPACT_ATOMS: atom_id res chain seq x y z
N MET A 1 -29.00 41.37 50.84
CA MET A 1 -27.58 40.99 51.01
C MET A 1 -27.54 39.48 51.02
N SER A 2 -27.40 38.87 49.84
CA SER A 2 -27.53 37.44 49.63
C SER A 2 -26.14 36.81 49.57
N THR A 3 -25.92 35.81 50.40
CA THR A 3 -24.75 34.92 50.38
C THR A 3 -25.14 33.60 49.74
N THR A 4 -24.44 33.20 48.68
CA THR A 4 -24.32 31.82 48.17
C THR A 4 -22.92 31.72 47.54
N LYS A 5 -21.91 31.23 48.27
CA LYS A 5 -21.42 29.83 48.24
C LYS A 5 -21.09 29.38 46.81
N SER A 6 -19.82 29.52 46.40
CA SER A 6 -18.79 28.46 46.45
C SER A 6 -19.21 27.20 45.69
N ASP A 7 -18.62 26.99 44.51
CA ASP A 7 -17.82 25.81 44.19
C ASP A 7 -17.79 25.53 42.66
N ALA A 8 -16.59 25.16 42.21
CA ALA A 8 -16.29 24.21 41.13
C ALA A 8 -16.10 24.68 39.67
N GLU A 9 -15.12 23.98 39.06
CA GLU A 9 -14.77 23.85 37.64
C GLU A 9 -13.92 24.98 37.02
N SER A 10 -12.60 24.99 37.18
CA SER A 10 -11.61 24.05 36.60
C SER A 10 -11.74 23.87 35.09
N SER A 11 -10.87 24.59 34.36
CA SER A 11 -10.07 24.05 33.25
C SER A 11 -10.82 23.32 32.14
N GLN A 12 -11.49 24.06 31.25
CA GLN A 12 -11.90 23.53 29.95
C GLN A 12 -11.15 24.29 28.84
N HIS A 13 -9.88 23.90 28.61
CA HIS A 13 -9.24 24.15 27.33
C HIS A 13 -9.88 23.19 26.32
N PRO A 14 -10.58 23.70 25.30
CA PRO A 14 -11.35 22.81 24.49
C PRO A 14 -10.56 22.01 23.46
N SER A 15 -10.75 20.70 23.49
CA SER A 15 -10.10 19.70 22.64
C SER A 15 -10.62 19.66 21.19
N TRP A 16 -11.47 20.62 20.79
CA TRP A 16 -12.17 20.64 19.49
C TRP A 16 -11.38 21.27 18.32
N LEU A 17 -10.07 21.46 18.44
CA LEU A 17 -9.16 21.83 17.34
C LEU A 17 -8.33 20.65 16.84
N SER A 18 -8.81 19.42 17.04
CA SER A 18 -8.29 18.27 16.30
C SER A 18 -8.86 18.35 14.87
N PRO A 19 -8.04 18.41 13.81
CA PRO A 19 -8.56 18.43 12.45
C PRO A 19 -9.41 17.17 12.20
N PRO A 20 -10.45 17.26 11.36
CA PRO A 20 -11.20 16.07 10.96
C PRO A 20 -10.19 15.08 10.39
N MET A 21 -10.10 13.91 11.03
CA MET A 21 -9.30 12.79 10.56
C MET A 21 -9.64 12.60 9.09
N GLU A 22 -8.66 12.89 8.23
CA GLU A 22 -8.74 12.68 6.79
C GLU A 22 -9.08 11.20 6.60
N GLU A 23 -10.37 10.95 6.40
CA GLU A 23 -10.95 9.63 6.23
C GLU A 23 -10.37 9.12 4.92
N ILE A 24 -9.23 8.43 5.03
CA ILE A 24 -8.63 7.69 3.92
C ILE A 24 -9.74 6.74 3.47
N ARG A 25 -10.47 7.10 2.42
CA ARG A 25 -11.56 6.30 1.89
C ARG A 25 -10.93 5.01 1.38
N PHE A 26 -11.03 3.97 2.18
CA PHE A 26 -10.49 2.68 1.81
C PHE A 26 -11.25 2.18 0.58
N PHE A 27 -10.46 1.96 -0.46
CA PHE A 27 -10.78 1.44 -1.77
C PHE A 27 -11.82 0.31 -1.73
N ASN A 28 -13.08 0.63 -2.00
CA ASN A 28 -14.16 -0.34 -2.21
C ASN A 28 -14.28 -0.77 -3.68
N ARG A 29 -13.17 -0.75 -4.44
CA ARG A 29 -13.14 -1.10 -5.87
C ARG A 29 -12.08 -2.18 -6.09
N PRO A 30 -12.45 -3.48 -6.03
CA PRO A 30 -11.51 -4.58 -6.31
C PRO A 30 -10.90 -4.47 -7.71
N SER A 31 -11.61 -3.86 -8.66
CA SER A 31 -11.11 -3.55 -9.99
C SER A 31 -9.89 -2.63 -9.99
N TYR A 32 -9.79 -1.69 -9.04
CA TYR A 32 -8.62 -0.83 -8.93
C TYR A 32 -7.40 -1.62 -8.45
N LEU A 33 -7.55 -2.45 -7.42
CA LEU A 33 -6.48 -3.31 -6.93
C LEU A 33 -6.00 -4.27 -8.03
N LEU A 34 -6.93 -4.84 -8.81
CA LEU A 34 -6.58 -5.67 -9.96
C LEU A 34 -5.82 -4.89 -11.02
N LEU A 35 -6.29 -3.68 -11.38
CA LEU A 35 -5.64 -2.87 -12.40
C LEU A 35 -4.25 -2.41 -11.96
N THR A 36 -4.08 -1.97 -10.71
CA THR A 36 -2.77 -1.55 -10.19
C THR A 36 -1.81 -2.72 -10.07
N THR A 37 -2.28 -3.88 -9.59
CA THR A 37 -1.45 -5.09 -9.51
C THR A 37 -1.04 -5.57 -10.89
N THR A 38 -2.00 -5.66 -11.83
CA THR A 38 -1.73 -6.08 -13.22
C THR A 38 -0.75 -5.12 -13.89
N GLY A 39 -0.98 -3.80 -13.76
CA GLY A 39 -0.08 -2.78 -14.29
C GLY A 39 1.31 -2.87 -13.68
N SER A 40 1.43 -3.11 -12.37
CA SER A 40 2.72 -3.29 -11.71
C SER A 40 3.46 -4.52 -12.22
N ILE A 41 2.80 -5.68 -12.34
CA ILE A 41 3.41 -6.91 -12.84
C ILE A 41 3.85 -6.72 -14.30
N PHE A 42 3.01 -6.08 -15.12
CA PHE A 42 3.31 -5.81 -16.51
C PHE A 42 4.54 -4.89 -16.68
N ILE A 43 4.64 -3.84 -15.87
CA ILE A 43 5.82 -2.96 -15.87
C ILE A 43 7.07 -3.73 -15.43
N SER A 44 6.96 -4.57 -14.40
CA SER A 44 8.06 -5.43 -13.95
C SER A 44 8.54 -6.38 -15.06
N GLU A 45 7.62 -7.03 -15.77
CA GLU A 45 7.94 -7.90 -16.91
C GLU A 45 8.73 -7.17 -17.99
N VAL A 46 8.23 -6.01 -18.43
CA VAL A 46 8.89 -5.19 -19.45
C VAL A 46 10.28 -4.77 -18.97
N LEU A 47 10.42 -4.39 -17.70
CA LEU A 47 11.71 -4.01 -17.14
C LEU A 47 12.70 -5.18 -17.11
N VAL A 48 12.26 -6.38 -16.73
CA VAL A 48 13.11 -7.58 -16.71
C VAL A 48 13.56 -7.94 -18.13
N MET A 49 12.65 -7.90 -19.11
CA MET A 49 13.02 -8.15 -20.50
C MET A 49 14.00 -7.12 -21.06
N VAL A 50 13.85 -5.84 -20.69
CA VAL A 50 14.82 -4.80 -21.06
C VAL A 50 16.18 -5.06 -20.41
N ILE A 51 16.22 -5.43 -19.13
CA ILE A 51 17.46 -5.76 -18.42
C ILE A 51 18.14 -6.96 -19.07
N LEU A 52 17.39 -8.01 -19.42
CA LEU A 52 17.94 -9.22 -20.04
C LEU A 52 18.53 -8.96 -21.44
N GLN A 53 18.03 -7.97 -22.18
CA GLN A 53 18.62 -7.58 -23.47
C GLN A 53 20.03 -6.98 -23.35
N TYR A 54 20.38 -6.41 -22.19
CA TYR A 54 21.74 -5.90 -21.94
C TYR A 54 22.72 -6.98 -21.48
N LEU A 55 22.24 -8.19 -21.16
CA LEU A 55 23.10 -9.31 -20.78
C LEU A 55 23.68 -10.00 -22.03
N PRO A 56 24.87 -10.62 -21.91
CA PRO A 56 25.43 -11.44 -22.99
C PRO A 56 24.46 -12.57 -23.38
N PRO A 57 24.53 -13.08 -24.62
CA PRO A 57 23.65 -14.15 -25.08
C PRO A 57 23.79 -15.38 -24.19
N LEU A 58 22.79 -15.57 -23.32
CA LEU A 58 22.66 -16.72 -22.42
C LEU A 58 22.02 -17.89 -23.17
N ALA A 59 22.31 -19.11 -22.74
CA ALA A 59 21.57 -20.28 -23.21
C ALA A 59 20.07 -20.12 -22.86
N SER A 60 19.17 -20.54 -23.76
CA SER A 60 17.72 -20.30 -23.60
C SER A 60 17.15 -20.73 -22.24
N PHE A 61 17.67 -21.81 -21.66
CA PHE A 61 17.26 -22.27 -20.34
C PHE A 61 17.68 -21.30 -19.22
N GLN A 62 18.92 -20.80 -19.26
CA GLN A 62 19.43 -19.86 -18.28
C GLN A 62 18.72 -18.51 -18.37
N ALA A 63 18.42 -18.05 -19.59
CA ALA A 63 17.65 -16.82 -19.80
C ALA A 63 16.24 -16.95 -19.20
N ALA A 64 15.53 -18.04 -19.47
CA ALA A 64 14.19 -18.28 -18.92
C ALA A 64 14.19 -18.43 -17.39
N LEU A 65 15.22 -19.08 -16.83
CA LEU A 65 15.34 -19.24 -15.39
C LEU A 65 15.64 -17.90 -14.71
N LEU A 66 16.52 -17.09 -15.30
CA LEU A 66 16.85 -15.76 -14.79
C LEU A 66 15.64 -14.81 -14.88
N ASP A 67 14.90 -14.85 -15.99
CA ASP A 67 13.65 -14.12 -16.19
C ASP A 67 12.63 -14.43 -15.09
N ALA A 68 12.33 -15.71 -14.88
CA ALA A 68 11.40 -16.15 -13.86
C ALA A 68 11.82 -15.75 -12.43
N VAL A 69 13.12 -15.80 -12.12
CA VAL A 69 13.66 -15.40 -10.81
C VAL A 69 13.56 -13.89 -10.60
N LEU A 70 13.98 -13.09 -11.58
CA LEU A 70 13.92 -11.63 -11.50
C LEU A 70 12.48 -11.14 -11.40
N LEU A 71 11.59 -11.71 -12.23
CA LEU A 71 10.17 -11.40 -12.19
C LEU A 71 9.57 -11.78 -10.84
N SER A 72 9.84 -12.99 -10.34
CA SER A 72 9.34 -13.42 -9.02
C SER A 72 9.80 -12.48 -7.91
N PHE A 73 11.08 -12.06 -7.93
CA PHE A 73 11.63 -11.12 -6.95
C PHE A 73 10.93 -9.75 -6.99
N MET A 74 10.53 -9.28 -8.17
CA MET A 74 9.78 -8.02 -8.36
C MET A 74 8.28 -8.13 -8.05
N VAL A 75 7.65 -9.24 -8.43
CA VAL A 75 6.21 -9.47 -8.27
C VAL A 75 5.86 -9.74 -6.81
N PHE A 76 6.72 -10.42 -6.05
CA PHE A 76 6.48 -10.74 -4.64
C PHE A 76 6.17 -9.50 -3.76
N PRO A 77 7.00 -8.43 -3.74
CA PRO A 77 6.69 -7.22 -2.98
C PRO A 77 5.46 -6.47 -3.52
N SER A 78 5.23 -6.53 -4.84
CA SER A 78 4.02 -5.94 -5.46
C SER A 78 2.75 -6.62 -4.95
N LEU A 79 2.69 -7.96 -5.00
CA LEU A 79 1.56 -8.73 -4.46
C LEU A 79 1.40 -8.53 -2.95
N TYR A 80 2.48 -8.46 -2.19
CA TYR A 80 2.41 -8.21 -0.75
C TYR A 80 1.73 -6.86 -0.44
N PHE A 81 2.15 -5.79 -1.13
CA PHE A 81 1.62 -4.46 -0.88
C PHE A 81 0.21 -4.25 -1.45
N PHE A 82 -0.05 -4.74 -2.67
CA PHE A 82 -1.34 -4.51 -3.34
C PHE A 82 -2.44 -5.50 -2.97
N VAL A 83 -2.10 -6.74 -2.58
CA VAL A 83 -3.11 -7.78 -2.28
C VAL A 83 -3.16 -8.11 -0.80
N PHE A 84 -2.02 -8.41 -0.17
CA PHE A 84 -1.99 -8.84 1.24
C PHE A 84 -2.38 -7.72 2.21
N LYS A 85 -1.88 -6.50 2.00
CA LYS A 85 -2.18 -5.34 2.84
C LYS A 85 -3.68 -4.99 2.91
N PRO A 86 -4.44 -4.87 1.80
CA PRO A 86 -5.88 -4.59 1.86
C PRO A 86 -6.70 -5.80 2.35
N LEU A 87 -6.23 -7.03 2.12
CA LEU A 87 -6.88 -8.24 2.63
C LEU A 87 -6.85 -8.26 4.17
N ASN A 88 -5.71 -7.95 4.78
CA ASN A 88 -5.55 -7.94 6.23
C ASN A 88 -6.39 -6.84 6.92
N ARG A 89 -6.75 -5.78 6.18
CA ARG A 89 -7.58 -4.68 6.69
C ARG A 89 -9.09 -4.99 6.67
N HIS A 90 -9.53 -5.95 5.88
CA HIS A 90 -10.94 -6.36 5.84
C HIS A 90 -11.27 -7.52 6.78
N ILE A 91 -10.25 -8.24 7.27
CA ILE A 91 -10.42 -9.45 8.10
C ILE A 91 -10.24 -9.15 9.61
N ALA A 92 -9.65 -8.01 9.99
CA ALA A 92 -9.41 -7.62 11.38
C ALA A 92 -10.33 -6.47 11.85
#